data_AF-A0AAI9TYB2-F1
#
_entry.id   AF-A0AAI9TYB2-F1
#
_cell.length_a   1.000
_cell.length_b   1.000
_cell.length_c   1.000
_cell.angle_alpha   90.00
_cell.angle_beta   90.00
_cell.angle_gamma   90.00
#
_symmetry.space_group_name_H-M   'P 1'
#
loop_
_entity.id
_entity.type
_entity.pdbx_description
1 polymer ?
#
loop_
_entity_poly.entity_id
_entity_poly.type
_entity_poly.pdbx_seq_one_letter_code
_entity_poly.pdbx_strand_id
1 'polypeptide(L)'
;MPSSWTKSSFYFLVDDETLLSCHPFLSNTFKLDKEESPPSEESMFTKNISEQVARSYLFAVGVIVLELIFGHDISHCRFRKDYLQDNRPNELTDMLTAQRWAKKVLGESGPNIADVVRRCLDCSFGPRPVFSDVRFRESIYEGVIKPLASYAKIWPEVMV
;
A
#
# COMPACT_ATOMS: atom_id res chain seq x y z
N MET A 1 0.09 8.25 -8.24
CA MET A 1 1.34 8.78 -7.66
C MET A 1 1.02 10.08 -6.93
N PRO A 2 1.39 10.26 -5.66
CA PRO A 2 1.24 11.53 -4.96
C PRO A 2 1.93 12.67 -5.71
N SER A 3 1.29 13.83 -5.82
CA SER A 3 1.82 14.99 -6.56
C SER A 3 3.09 15.61 -5.97
N SER A 4 3.46 15.19 -4.75
CA SER A 4 4.67 15.64 -4.05
C SER A 4 5.92 14.82 -4.37
N TRP A 5 5.79 13.69 -5.08
CA TRP A 5 6.94 12.84 -5.38
C TRP A 5 7.75 13.43 -6.53
N THR A 6 9.04 13.60 -6.30
CA THR A 6 10.01 14.08 -7.30
C THR A 6 11.10 13.03 -7.49
N LYS A 7 12.01 13.23 -8.45
CA LYS A 7 13.18 12.34 -8.63
C LYS A 7 13.99 12.17 -7.34
N SER A 8 13.95 13.17 -6.45
CA SER A 8 14.61 13.19 -5.14
C SER A 8 13.93 12.31 -4.07
N SER A 9 12.79 11.69 -4.38
CA SER A 9 12.08 10.78 -3.48
C SER A 9 12.55 9.33 -3.60
N PHE A 10 13.35 9.01 -4.63
CA PHE A 10 13.84 7.67 -4.93
C PHE A 10 15.36 7.60 -4.69
N TYR A 11 15.78 6.57 -3.97
CA TYR A 11 17.16 6.36 -3.52
C TYR A 11 17.61 4.96 -3.91
N PHE A 12 18.90 4.80 -4.23
CA PHE A 12 19.53 3.50 -4.40
C PHE A 12 20.55 3.32 -3.28
N LEU A 13 20.62 2.12 -2.70
CA LEU A 13 21.60 1.81 -1.68
C LEU A 13 22.94 1.52 -2.35
N VAL A 14 24.01 2.14 -1.84
CA VAL A 14 25.38 2.01 -2.34
C VAL A 14 26.30 1.81 -1.14
N ASP A 15 27.28 0.91 -1.27
CA ASP A 15 28.35 0.69 -0.29
C ASP A 15 29.70 0.73 -1.01
N ASP A 16 30.64 1.57 -0.54
CA ASP A 16 31.96 1.79 -1.13
C ASP A 16 32.00 1.72 -2.67
N GLU A 17 31.10 2.51 -3.30
CA GLU A 17 30.90 2.62 -4.77
C GLU A 17 30.22 1.44 -5.48
N THR A 18 29.85 0.38 -4.77
CA THR A 18 29.05 -0.73 -5.31
C THR A 18 27.57 -0.55 -5.05
N LEU A 19 26.76 -0.69 -6.09
CA LEU A 19 25.31 -0.61 -5.99
C LEU A 19 24.79 -1.85 -5.25
N LEU A 20 24.31 -1.68 -4.03
CA LEU A 20 23.79 -2.78 -3.20
C LEU A 20 22.44 -3.31 -3.68
N SER A 21 21.70 -2.51 -4.44
CA SER A 21 20.38 -2.87 -4.95
C SER A 21 20.06 -2.12 -6.23
N CYS A 22 19.61 -2.84 -7.25
CA CYS A 22 19.08 -2.30 -8.50
C CYS A 22 17.63 -1.80 -8.39
N HIS A 23 17.04 -1.85 -7.19
CA HIS A 23 15.67 -1.41 -6.94
C HIS A 23 15.65 -0.04 -6.22
N PRO A 24 14.84 0.93 -6.69
CA PRO A 24 14.72 2.21 -6.03
C PRO A 24 13.93 2.08 -4.71
N PHE A 25 14.49 2.64 -3.65
CA PHE A 25 13.86 2.80 -2.35
C PHE A 25 13.18 4.15 -2.25
N LEU A 26 12.05 4.23 -1.55
CA LEU A 26 11.40 5.48 -1.25
C LEU A 26 11.81 5.94 0.16
N SER A 27 12.43 7.11 0.27
CA SER A 27 12.71 7.70 1.59
C SER A 27 11.53 8.55 2.03
N ASN A 28 11.00 8.29 3.22
CA ASN A 28 10.01 9.13 3.85
C ASN A 28 10.44 9.42 5.29
N THR A 29 10.49 10.71 5.65
CA THR A 29 10.72 11.12 7.02
C THR A 29 9.42 11.03 7.80
N PHE A 30 9.25 9.97 8.58
CA PHE A 30 8.19 9.91 9.57
C PHE A 30 8.52 10.91 10.67
N LYS A 31 7.77 12.02 10.74
CA LYS A 31 7.82 12.90 11.92
C LYS A 31 7.29 12.09 13.09
N LEU A 32 8.17 11.74 14.02
CA LEU A 32 7.77 11.21 15.31
C LEU A 32 7.20 12.41 16.07
N ASP A 33 5.88 12.55 16.11
CA ASP A 33 5.26 13.62 16.90
C ASP A 33 5.63 13.38 18.37
N LYS A 34 6.31 14.37 18.94
CA LYS A 34 6.77 14.40 20.33
C LYS A 34 5.55 14.30 21.26
N GLU A 35 5.66 13.48 22.31
CA GLU A 35 4.60 13.32 23.31
C GLU A 35 4.20 14.65 24.00
N GLU A 36 2.89 14.76 24.16
CA GLU A 36 2.08 15.49 25.16
C GLU A 36 1.84 17.01 25.07
N SER A 37 0.55 17.34 24.94
CA SER A 37 -0.18 18.30 25.79
C SER A 37 -1.71 17.91 25.79
N PRO A 38 -2.55 18.41 26.72
CA PRO A 38 -3.82 17.77 27.14
C PRO A 38 -4.89 17.72 26.02
N PRO A 39 -5.94 16.89 26.15
CA PRO A 39 -6.87 16.61 25.07
C PRO A 39 -7.78 17.81 24.78
N SER A 40 -7.35 18.68 23.85
CA SER A 40 -8.22 19.62 23.15
C SER A 40 -8.88 18.92 21.93
N GLU A 41 -10.00 19.46 21.45
CA GLU A 41 -10.77 18.95 20.30
C GLU A 41 -9.93 18.77 19.01
N GLU A 42 -8.79 19.47 18.91
CA GLU A 42 -7.76 19.30 17.88
C GLU A 42 -7.14 17.88 17.86
N SER A 43 -7.13 17.19 19.01
CA SER A 43 -6.61 15.82 19.15
C SER A 43 -7.45 14.81 18.36
N MET A 44 -8.77 15.00 18.23
CA MET A 44 -9.62 14.06 17.49
C MET A 44 -9.45 14.23 15.98
N PHE A 45 -9.32 15.48 15.50
CA PHE A 45 -9.10 15.79 14.10
C PHE A 45 -7.74 15.28 13.60
N THR A 46 -6.66 15.52 14.35
CA THR A 46 -5.31 15.02 14.02
C THR A 46 -5.23 13.50 14.02
N LYS A 47 -5.89 12.84 14.98
CA LYS A 47 -6.02 11.38 15.01
C LYS A 47 -6.73 10.83 13.77
N ASN A 48 -7.84 11.42 13.36
CA ASN A 48 -8.60 11.00 12.17
C ASN A 48 -7.78 11.15 10.87
N ILE A 49 -6.97 12.21 10.76
CA ILE A 49 -6.07 12.39 9.63
C ILE A 49 -5.03 11.26 9.58
N SER A 50 -4.40 10.94 10.71
CA SER A 50 -3.36 9.90 10.76
C SER A 50 -3.89 8.52 10.35
N GLU A 51 -5.15 8.21 10.70
CA GLU A 51 -5.82 6.98 10.29
C GLU A 51 -6.14 6.94 8.81
N GLN A 52 -6.69 8.04 8.29
CA GLN A 52 -7.02 8.13 6.87
C GLN A 52 -5.75 8.00 6.02
N VAL A 53 -4.67 8.64 6.45
CA VAL A 53 -3.36 8.53 5.79
C VAL A 53 -2.90 7.07 5.73
N ALA A 54 -2.92 6.34 6.85
CA ALA A 54 -2.50 4.94 6.86
C ALA A 54 -3.37 4.05 5.96
N ARG A 55 -4.70 4.24 6.00
CA ARG A 55 -5.64 3.53 5.13
C ARG A 55 -5.37 3.80 3.65
N SER A 56 -5.12 5.06 3.28
CA SER A 56 -4.80 5.44 1.90
C SER A 56 -3.49 4.82 1.42
N TYR A 57 -2.45 4.78 2.27
CA TYR A 57 -1.19 4.12 1.93
C TYR A 57 -1.37 2.60 1.72
N LEU A 58 -2.10 1.94 2.63
CA LEU A 58 -2.35 0.50 2.52
C LEU A 58 -3.21 0.16 1.31
N PHE A 59 -4.24 0.96 1.02
CA PHE A 59 -5.04 0.80 -0.18
C PHE A 59 -4.18 0.90 -1.44
N ALA A 60 -3.30 1.90 -1.52
CA ALA A 60 -2.37 2.06 -2.65
C ALA A 60 -1.43 0.84 -2.79
N VAL A 61 -0.90 0.30 -1.69
CA VAL A 61 -0.12 -0.94 -1.70
C VAL A 61 -0.94 -2.11 -2.26
N GLY A 62 -2.20 -2.26 -1.82
CA GLY A 62 -3.10 -3.30 -2.32
C GLY A 62 -3.35 -3.21 -3.83
N VAL A 63 -3.53 -2.00 -4.35
CA VAL A 63 -3.66 -1.74 -5.79
C VAL A 63 -2.36 -2.09 -6.53
N ILE A 64 -1.20 -1.65 -6.04
CA ILE A 64 0.09 -1.96 -6.66
C ILE A 64 0.30 -3.49 -6.74
N VAL A 65 -0.02 -4.23 -5.67
CA VAL A 65 0.09 -5.69 -5.67
C VAL A 65 -0.84 -6.31 -6.72
N LEU A 66 -2.08 -5.80 -6.88
CA LEU A 66 -2.97 -6.24 -7.95
C LEU A 66 -2.37 -5.98 -9.33
N GLU A 67 -1.88 -4.76 -9.58
CA GLU A 67 -1.31 -4.37 -10.87
C GLU A 67 -0.09 -5.23 -11.23
N LEU A 68 0.73 -5.57 -10.24
CA LEU A 68 1.86 -6.48 -10.41
C LEU A 68 1.41 -7.91 -10.75
N ILE A 69 0.41 -8.45 -10.06
CA ILE A 69 -0.11 -9.81 -10.32
C ILE A 69 -0.70 -9.92 -11.72
N PHE A 70 -1.45 -8.92 -12.17
CA PHE A 70 -2.20 -8.98 -13.42
C PHE A 70 -1.52 -8.25 -14.60
N GLY A 71 -0.39 -7.58 -14.36
CA GLY A 71 0.45 -6.97 -15.39
C GLY A 71 -0.16 -5.76 -16.10
N HIS A 72 -1.15 -5.08 -15.50
CA HIS A 72 -1.74 -3.86 -16.06
C HIS A 72 -2.28 -2.94 -14.97
N ASP A 73 -2.47 -1.67 -15.30
CA ASP A 73 -2.97 -0.64 -14.38
C ASP A 73 -4.48 -0.81 -14.10
N ILE A 74 -4.93 -0.47 -12.89
CA ILE A 74 -6.33 -0.58 -12.46
C ILE A 74 -7.31 0.17 -13.38
N SER A 75 -6.87 1.26 -14.03
CA SER A 75 -7.65 2.02 -15.00
C SER A 75 -8.01 1.21 -16.25
N HIS A 76 -7.22 0.18 -16.59
CA HIS A 76 -7.45 -0.69 -17.75
C HIS A 76 -8.39 -1.86 -17.45
N CYS A 77 -8.86 -2.00 -16.21
CA CYS A 77 -9.87 -2.99 -15.85
C CYS A 77 -11.17 -2.73 -16.65
N ARG A 78 -11.54 -3.62 -17.57
CA ARG A 78 -12.75 -3.47 -18.42
C ARG A 78 -14.05 -3.27 -17.62
N PHE A 79 -14.11 -3.81 -16.41
CA PHE A 79 -15.26 -3.70 -15.50
C PHE A 79 -15.26 -2.42 -14.65
N ARG A 80 -14.20 -1.61 -14.70
CA ARG A 80 -14.12 -0.31 -14.01
C ARG A 80 -15.22 0.66 -14.43
N LYS A 81 -15.63 0.58 -15.70
CA LYS A 81 -16.72 1.40 -16.27
C LYS A 81 -18.04 1.24 -15.52
N ASP A 82 -18.24 0.11 -14.86
CA ASP A 82 -19.44 -0.19 -14.06
C ASP A 82 -19.50 0.67 -12.77
N TYR A 83 -18.39 1.34 -12.41
CA TYR A 83 -18.23 2.11 -11.17
C TYR A 83 -17.95 3.60 -11.40
N LEU A 84 -18.06 4.08 -12.64
CA LEU A 84 -17.88 5.50 -12.96
C LEU A 84 -19.09 6.30 -12.49
N GLN A 85 -18.84 7.46 -11.89
CA GLN A 85 -19.87 8.44 -11.57
C GLN A 85 -19.77 9.58 -12.58
N ASP A 86 -20.85 9.89 -13.29
CA ASP A 86 -20.88 10.91 -14.36
C ASP A 86 -19.78 10.72 -15.41
N ASN A 87 -19.48 9.46 -15.77
CA ASN A 87 -18.38 9.05 -16.65
C ASN A 87 -16.98 9.50 -16.19
N ARG A 88 -16.81 9.85 -14.92
CA ARG A 88 -15.52 10.23 -14.32
C ARG A 88 -15.14 9.26 -13.20
N PRO A 89 -13.84 8.92 -13.09
CA PRO A 89 -13.36 8.13 -11.96
C PRO A 89 -13.30 9.00 -10.70
N ASN A 90 -13.63 8.39 -9.55
CA ASN A 90 -13.42 8.95 -8.22
C ASN A 90 -12.84 7.88 -7.28
N GLU A 91 -12.62 8.24 -6.01
CA GLU A 91 -12.07 7.30 -5.00
C GLU A 91 -12.93 6.04 -4.83
N LEU A 92 -14.27 6.17 -4.93
CA LEU A 92 -15.18 5.04 -4.87
C LEU A 92 -15.05 4.12 -6.09
N THR A 93 -14.81 4.68 -7.28
CA THR A 93 -14.50 3.91 -8.49
C THR A 93 -13.28 3.04 -8.27
N ASP A 94 -12.18 3.60 -7.74
CA ASP A 94 -10.95 2.84 -7.47
C ASP A 94 -11.18 1.76 -6.43
N MET A 95 -11.86 2.08 -5.33
CA MET A 95 -12.17 1.13 -4.27
C MET A 95 -12.98 -0.06 -4.76
N LEU A 96 -14.09 0.18 -5.46
CA LEU A 96 -14.95 -0.89 -5.98
C LEU A 96 -14.26 -1.71 -7.07
N THR A 97 -13.46 -1.06 -7.92
CA THR A 97 -12.67 -1.75 -8.94
C THR A 97 -11.66 -2.69 -8.28
N ALA A 98 -10.88 -2.20 -7.31
CA ALA A 98 -9.89 -2.99 -6.60
C ALA A 98 -10.52 -4.17 -5.84
N GLN A 99 -11.63 -3.94 -5.13
CA GLN A 99 -12.34 -5.01 -4.42
C GLN A 99 -12.89 -6.09 -5.35
N ARG A 100 -13.45 -5.72 -6.50
CA ARG A 100 -13.89 -6.70 -7.51
C ARG A 100 -12.70 -7.46 -8.10
N TRP A 101 -11.59 -6.78 -8.32
CA TRP A 101 -10.39 -7.37 -8.90
C TRP A 101 -9.73 -8.38 -7.96
N ALA A 102 -9.67 -8.06 -6.66
CA ALA A 102 -9.10 -8.90 -5.61
C ALA A 102 -9.71 -10.31 -5.54
N LYS A 103 -10.96 -10.48 -5.97
CA LYS A 103 -11.63 -11.81 -6.03
C LYS A 103 -10.91 -12.81 -6.92
N LYS A 104 -10.10 -12.35 -7.88
CA LYS A 104 -9.33 -13.20 -8.78
C LYS A 104 -7.99 -13.67 -8.20
N VAL A 105 -7.46 -12.95 -7.21
CA VAL A 105 -6.09 -13.18 -6.68
C VAL A 105 -5.92 -14.59 -6.11
N LEU A 106 -6.97 -15.15 -5.50
CA LEU A 106 -6.90 -16.51 -4.96
C LEU A 106 -6.57 -17.55 -6.03
N GLY A 107 -7.11 -17.39 -7.24
CA GLY A 107 -6.84 -18.30 -8.36
C GLY A 107 -5.47 -18.09 -9.00
N GLU A 108 -4.99 -16.84 -9.05
CA GLU A 108 -3.72 -16.49 -9.71
C GLU A 108 -2.49 -16.65 -8.82
N SER A 109 -2.59 -16.28 -7.54
CA SER A 109 -1.45 -16.14 -6.62
C SER A 109 -1.62 -16.92 -5.31
N GLY A 110 -2.74 -17.63 -5.15
CA GLY A 110 -3.00 -18.45 -3.98
C GLY A 110 -3.47 -17.68 -2.74
N PRO A 111 -3.78 -18.40 -1.65
CA PRO A 111 -4.48 -17.85 -0.49
C PRO A 111 -3.67 -16.83 0.30
N ASN A 112 -2.34 -17.01 0.39
CA ASN A 112 -1.48 -16.08 1.14
C ASN A 112 -1.49 -14.67 0.52
N ILE A 113 -1.39 -14.58 -0.81
CA ILE A 113 -1.38 -13.29 -1.52
C ILE A 113 -2.79 -12.70 -1.61
N ALA A 114 -3.81 -13.54 -1.72
CA ALA A 114 -5.19 -13.08 -1.60
C ALA A 114 -5.46 -12.42 -0.24
N ASP A 115 -4.94 -12.99 0.86
CA ASP A 115 -5.08 -12.39 2.19
C ASP A 115 -4.30 -11.08 2.32
N VAL A 116 -3.09 -10.99 1.75
CA VAL A 116 -2.31 -9.74 1.70
C VAL A 116 -3.10 -8.62 1.04
N VAL A 117 -3.61 -8.86 -0.18
CA VAL A 117 -4.37 -7.85 -0.93
C VAL A 117 -5.60 -7.42 -0.15
N ARG A 118 -6.36 -8.38 0.40
CA ARG A 118 -7.54 -8.11 1.23
C ARG A 118 -7.20 -7.24 2.45
N ARG A 119 -6.13 -7.56 3.17
CA ARG A 119 -5.67 -6.76 4.33
C ARG A 119 -5.35 -5.34 3.95
N CYS A 120 -4.64 -5.15 2.85
CA CYS A 120 -4.27 -3.83 2.32
C CYS A 120 -5.49 -3.01 1.90
N LEU A 121 -6.40 -3.58 1.09
CA LEU A 121 -7.57 -2.86 0.57
C LEU A 121 -8.57 -2.50 1.66
N ASP A 122 -8.84 -3.43 2.59
CA ASP A 122 -9.84 -3.22 3.65
C ASP A 122 -9.23 -2.63 4.93
N CYS A 123 -7.90 -2.44 4.98
CA CYS A 123 -7.15 -2.08 6.18
C CYS A 123 -7.48 -3.00 7.39
N SER A 124 -7.60 -4.31 7.15
CA SER A 124 -8.07 -5.29 8.13
C SER A 124 -6.95 -5.91 8.95
N PHE A 125 -6.39 -5.09 9.85
CA PHE A 125 -5.23 -5.45 10.67
C PHE A 125 -5.53 -5.72 12.14
N GLY A 126 -6.63 -5.18 12.67
CA GLY A 126 -7.03 -5.31 14.08
C GLY A 126 -6.71 -4.06 14.91
N PRO A 127 -5.42 -3.71 15.11
CA PRO A 127 -5.02 -2.46 15.76
C PRO A 127 -5.52 -1.23 15.00
N ARG A 128 -5.51 -0.10 15.72
CA ARG A 128 -5.86 1.21 15.14
C ARG A 128 -4.89 1.53 14.00
N PRO A 129 -5.36 1.99 12.83
CA PRO A 129 -4.52 2.15 11.66
C PRO A 129 -3.68 3.43 11.74
N VAL A 130 -2.69 3.47 12.62
CA VAL A 130 -1.78 4.61 12.77
C VAL A 130 -0.36 4.09 12.79
N PHE A 131 0.52 4.65 11.95
CA PHE A 131 1.89 4.16 11.84
C PHE A 131 2.75 4.36 13.09
N SER A 132 2.37 5.28 14.00
CA SER A 132 3.03 5.39 15.29
C SER A 132 2.67 4.23 16.25
N ASP A 133 1.54 3.53 16.05
CA ASP A 133 1.19 2.34 16.82
C ASP A 133 2.08 1.17 16.39
N VAL A 134 2.94 0.70 17.31
CA VAL A 134 3.84 -0.42 17.07
C VAL A 134 3.09 -1.70 16.71
N ARG A 135 1.93 -1.97 17.32
CA ARG A 135 1.13 -3.18 17.07
C ARG A 135 0.57 -3.17 15.66
N PHE A 136 0.19 -1.99 15.16
CA PHE A 136 -0.26 -1.83 13.79
C PHE A 136 0.90 -2.10 12.81
N ARG A 137 2.08 -1.53 13.05
CA ARG A 137 3.26 -1.81 12.21
C ARG A 137 3.66 -3.28 12.23
N GLU A 138 3.64 -3.93 13.38
CA GLU A 138 3.90 -5.37 13.51
C GLU A 138 2.86 -6.18 12.73
N SER A 139 1.58 -5.83 12.80
CA SER A 139 0.52 -6.51 12.05
C SER A 139 0.67 -6.34 10.53
N ILE A 140 1.17 -5.19 10.06
CA ILE A 140 1.51 -4.97 8.65
C ILE A 140 2.71 -5.83 8.27
N TYR A 141 3.75 -5.86 9.11
CA TYR A 141 4.95 -6.65 8.83
C TYR A 141 4.62 -8.14 8.67
N GLU A 142 3.90 -8.71 9.63
CA GLU A 142 3.51 -10.13 9.60
C GLU A 142 2.46 -10.45 8.53
N GLY A 143 1.49 -9.54 8.32
CA GLY A 143 0.37 -9.78 7.41
C GLY A 143 0.59 -9.41 5.95
N VAL A 144 1.60 -8.57 5.65
CA VAL A 144 1.85 -8.05 4.30
C VAL A 144 3.30 -8.24 3.89
N ILE A 145 4.24 -7.67 4.65
CA ILE A 145 5.64 -7.58 4.22
C ILE A 145 6.29 -8.96 4.13
N LYS A 146 6.16 -9.78 5.19
CA LYS A 146 6.75 -11.12 5.25
C LYS A 146 6.16 -12.10 4.22
N PRO A 147 4.83 -12.15 3.99
CA PRO A 147 4.25 -12.91 2.88
C PRO A 147 4.75 -12.46 1.50
N LEU A 148 4.80 -11.15 1.24
CA LEU A 148 5.27 -10.62 -0.04
C LEU A 148 6.75 -10.93 -0.28
N ALA A 149 7.60 -10.80 0.74
CA ALA A 149 9.02 -11.15 0.64
C ALA A 149 9.23 -12.64 0.35
N SER A 150 8.37 -13.50 0.89
CA SER A 150 8.40 -14.93 0.60
C SER A 150 7.93 -15.25 -0.81
N TYR A 151 6.95 -14.50 -1.31
CA TYR A 151 6.41 -14.64 -2.67
C TYR A 151 7.36 -14.13 -3.75
N ALA A 152 8.10 -13.04 -3.48
CA ALA A 152 9.07 -12.49 -4.43
C ALA A 152 10.17 -13.50 -4.81
N LYS A 153 10.54 -14.42 -3.90
CA LYS A 153 11.50 -15.51 -4.19
C LYS A 153 11.01 -16.49 -5.27
N ILE A 154 9.71 -16.49 -5.57
CA ILE A 154 9.09 -17.36 -6.57
C ILE A 154 9.09 -16.66 -7.94
N TRP A 155 9.23 -15.34 -7.98
CA TRP A 155 9.34 -14.61 -9.24
C TRP A 155 10.77 -14.79 -9.73
N PRO A 156 10.99 -15.48 -10.87
CA PRO A 156 12.34 -15.56 -11.41
C PRO A 156 12.81 -14.13 -11.63
N GLU A 157 13.95 -13.78 -11.04
CA GLU A 157 14.60 -12.51 -11.35
C GLU A 157 14.63 -12.41 -12.87
N VAL A 158 13.99 -11.37 -13.41
CA VAL A 158 14.12 -11.07 -14.84
C VAL A 158 15.56 -10.62 -15.00
N MET A 159 16.46 -11.58 -15.21
CA MET A 159 17.81 -11.31 -15.65
C MET A 159 17.69 -10.72 -17.04
N VAL A 160 17.76 -9.38 -17.10
CA VAL A 160 18.00 -8.61 -18.33
C VAL A 160 19.49 -8.41 -18.46
#